data_AF-A0A151DWN9-F1
#
_entry.id   AF-A0A151DWN9-F1
#
_cell.length_a   1.000
_cell.length_b   1.000
_cell.length_c   1.000
_cell.angle_alpha   90.00
_cell.angle_beta   90.00
_cell.angle_gamma   90.00
#
_symmetry.space_group_name_H-M   'P 1'
#
loop_
_entity.id
_entity.type
_entity.pdbx_description
1 polymer ?
#
loop_
_entity_poly.entity_id
_entity_poly.type
_entity_poly.pdbx_seq_one_letter_code
_entity_poly.pdbx_strand_id
1 'polypeptide(L)'
;MPYTYELPNMTEGIDEALVDTVSAVPVFTPLLLLFIFLIVLIGGAVKQKFRTGTADVPMWMTLASIVTLIISLILTLRSGLIQGEVVAIVIAMTILSGAWLFFDRNRNEI
;
A
#
# COMPACT_ATOMS: atom_id res chain seq x y z
N MET A 1 -32.37 -21.60 22.53
CA MET A 1 -31.65 -20.85 21.49
C MET A 1 -30.82 -19.80 22.21
N PRO A 2 -29.48 -19.85 22.19
CA PRO A 2 -28.68 -18.86 22.88
C PRO A 2 -28.84 -17.50 22.16
N TYR A 3 -29.23 -16.48 22.91
CA TYR A 3 -29.25 -15.10 22.42
C TYR A 3 -27.81 -14.60 22.39
N THR A 4 -27.20 -14.55 21.21
CA THR A 4 -25.96 -13.82 21.00
C THR A 4 -26.26 -12.33 21.08
N TYR A 5 -25.81 -11.69 22.16
CA TYR A 5 -25.82 -10.25 22.28
C TYR A 5 -24.75 -9.68 21.34
N GLU A 6 -25.16 -9.16 20.19
CA GLU A 6 -24.27 -8.39 19.32
C GLU A 6 -24.12 -6.99 19.91
N LEU A 7 -22.90 -6.64 20.32
CA LEU A 7 -22.58 -5.27 20.69
C LEU A 7 -22.80 -4.38 19.47
N PRO A 8 -23.52 -3.25 19.59
CA PRO A 8 -23.70 -2.33 18.48
C PRO A 8 -22.33 -1.87 17.99
N ASN A 9 -22.03 -2.16 16.72
CA ASN A 9 -20.77 -1.77 16.12
C ASN A 9 -20.76 -0.25 15.95
N MET A 10 -20.10 0.46 16.87
CA MET A 10 -20.04 1.92 16.84
C MET A 10 -19.32 2.50 15.61
N THR A 11 -18.65 1.66 14.81
CA THR A 11 -18.01 2.05 13.55
C THR A 11 -18.86 1.79 12.31
N GLU A 12 -20.04 1.18 12.46
CA GLU A 12 -20.91 0.77 11.34
C GLU A 12 -21.24 1.93 10.38
N GLY A 13 -21.55 3.12 10.90
CA GLY A 13 -21.83 4.28 10.06
C GLY A 13 -20.61 4.90 9.36
N ILE A 14 -19.41 4.73 9.91
CA ILE A 14 -18.16 5.21 9.26
C ILE A 14 -17.75 4.23 8.16
N ASP A 15 -17.85 2.92 8.43
CA ASP A 15 -17.54 1.87 7.48
C ASP A 15 -18.46 1.93 6.25
N GLU A 16 -19.76 2.16 6.46
CA GLU A 16 -20.72 2.36 5.37
C GLU A 16 -20.35 3.58 4.50
N ALA A 17 -20.04 4.72 5.11
CA ALA A 17 -19.65 5.92 4.36
C ALA A 17 -18.40 5.70 3.50
N LEU A 18 -17.43 4.91 3.98
CA LEU A 18 -16.23 4.56 3.23
C LEU A 18 -16.54 3.62 2.07
N VAL A 19 -17.36 2.59 2.29
CA VAL A 19 -17.78 1.66 1.23
C VAL A 19 -18.61 2.40 0.17
N ASP A 20 -19.52 3.28 0.58
CA ASP A 20 -20.31 4.12 -0.32
C ASP A 20 -19.43 5.02 -1.17
N THR A 21 -18.40 5.64 -0.57
CA THR A 21 -17.45 6.48 -1.30
C THR A 21 -16.65 5.68 -2.33
N VAL A 22 -16.19 4.47 -1.96
CA VAL A 22 -15.47 3.57 -2.88
C VAL A 22 -16.40 3.08 -4.00
N SER A 23 -17.67 2.84 -3.71
CA SER A 23 -18.65 2.44 -4.71
C SER A 23 -18.98 3.57 -5.70
N ALA A 24 -19.05 4.82 -5.21
CA ALA A 24 -19.28 6.00 -6.03
C ALA A 24 -18.06 6.36 -6.88
N VAL A 25 -16.85 6.15 -6.37
CA VAL A 25 -15.59 6.43 -7.06
C VAL A 25 -14.65 5.22 -6.95
N PRO A 26 -14.79 4.22 -7.84
CA PRO A 26 -13.99 2.99 -7.80
C PRO A 26 -12.47 3.19 -7.89
N VAL A 27 -12.05 4.35 -8.42
CA VAL A 27 -10.63 4.73 -8.61
C VAL A 27 -10.02 5.35 -7.33
N PHE A 28 -10.84 5.63 -6.30
CA PHE A 28 -10.37 6.25 -5.06
C PHE A 28 -9.31 5.40 -4.34
N THR A 29 -9.57 4.11 -4.12
CA THR A 29 -8.64 3.22 -3.40
C THR A 29 -7.30 3.05 -4.15
N PRO A 30 -7.26 2.79 -5.47
CA PRO A 30 -6.01 2.79 -6.23
C PRO A 30 -5.22 4.10 -6.13
N LEU A 31 -5.88 5.26 -6.22
CA LEU A 31 -5.22 6.57 -6.11
C LEU A 31 -4.65 6.81 -4.72
N LEU A 32 -5.37 6.41 -3.67
CA LEU A 32 -4.88 6.50 -2.29
C LEU A 32 -3.62 5.66 -2.10
N LEU A 33 -3.62 4.42 -2.60
CA LEU A 33 -2.45 3.53 -2.52
C LEU A 33 -1.27 4.07 -3.33
N LEU A 34 -1.52 4.61 -4.54
CA LEU A 34 -0.49 5.25 -5.35
C LEU A 34 0.08 6.49 -4.66
N PHE A 35 -0.76 7.30 -4.02
CA PHE A 35 -0.33 8.47 -3.27
C PHE A 35 0.59 8.09 -2.11
N ILE A 36 0.23 7.06 -1.34
CA ILE A 36 1.07 6.54 -0.25
C ILE A 36 2.40 6.03 -0.80
N PHE A 37 2.38 5.25 -1.88
CA PHE A 37 3.58 4.76 -2.55
C PHE A 37 4.52 5.91 -2.94
N LEU A 38 3.99 6.95 -3.60
CA LEU A 38 4.77 8.10 -4.04
C LEU A 38 5.34 8.92 -2.87
N ILE A 39 4.58 9.12 -1.79
CA ILE A 39 5.07 9.81 -0.60
C ILE A 39 6.26 9.09 0.02
N VAL A 40 6.16 7.76 0.17
CA VAL A 40 7.24 6.98 0.77
C VAL A 40 8.46 6.97 -0.15
N LEU A 41 8.26 6.75 -1.45
CA LEU A 41 9.34 6.70 -2.44
C LEU A 41 10.06 8.05 -2.57
N ILE A 42 9.32 9.12 -2.88
CA ILE A 42 9.88 10.45 -3.13
C ILE A 42 10.39 11.04 -1.83
N GLY A 43 9.59 11.01 -0.76
CA GLY A 43 9.97 11.56 0.53
C GLY A 43 11.21 10.88 1.11
N GLY A 44 11.28 9.56 1.01
CA GLY A 44 12.44 8.78 1.43
C GLY A 44 13.70 9.08 0.60
N ALA A 45 13.58 8.99 -0.74
CA ALA A 45 14.70 9.22 -1.64
C ALA A 45 15.25 10.65 -1.55
N VAL A 46 14.38 11.66 -1.50
CA VAL A 46 14.76 13.07 -1.34
C VAL A 46 15.48 13.28 -0.01
N LYS A 47 14.94 12.76 1.10
CA LYS A 47 15.57 12.89 2.42
C LYS A 47 16.92 12.19 2.49
N GLN A 48 17.07 11.01 1.88
CA GLN A 48 18.35 10.32 1.79
C GLN A 48 19.37 11.12 0.96
N LYS A 49 18.94 11.67 -0.19
CA LYS A 49 19.78 12.51 -1.05
C LYS A 49 20.29 13.73 -0.30
N PHE A 50 19.43 14.41 0.46
CA PHE A 50 19.84 15.55 1.28
C PHE A 50 20.87 15.17 2.36
N ARG A 51 20.77 13.97 2.96
CA ARG A 51 21.66 13.55 4.05
C ARG A 51 22.98 12.95 3.57
N THR A 52 22.99 12.24 2.45
CA THR A 52 24.12 11.40 2.01
C THR A 52 24.66 11.76 0.63
N GLY A 53 24.04 12.75 -0.06
CA GLY A 53 24.43 13.17 -1.41
C GLY A 53 23.94 12.25 -2.53
N THR A 54 23.49 11.04 -2.20
CA THR A 54 22.98 10.04 -3.16
C THR A 54 21.63 9.49 -2.69
N ALA A 55 20.83 8.98 -3.64
CA ALA A 55 19.55 8.35 -3.36
C ALA A 55 19.56 6.91 -3.84
N ASP A 56 19.21 6.00 -2.96
CA ASP A 56 19.09 4.59 -3.25
C ASP A 56 17.67 4.26 -3.71
N VAL A 57 17.40 4.56 -4.98
CA VAL A 57 16.06 4.44 -5.57
C VAL A 57 15.53 2.99 -5.51
N PRO A 58 16.31 1.94 -5.82
CA PRO A 58 15.84 0.56 -5.71
C PRO A 58 15.43 0.17 -4.28
N MET A 59 16.19 0.63 -3.27
CA MET A 59 15.83 0.42 -1.86
C MET A 59 14.52 1.11 -1.50
N TRP A 60 14.38 2.41 -1.82
CA TRP A 60 13.16 3.17 -1.49
C TRP A 60 11.93 2.68 -2.26
N MET A 61 12.11 2.19 -3.48
CA MET A 61 11.02 1.59 -4.26
C MET A 61 10.51 0.31 -3.60
N THR A 62 11.44 -0.53 -3.14
CA THR A 62 11.10 -1.75 -2.39
C THR A 62 10.37 -1.40 -1.09
N LEU A 63 10.90 -0.43 -0.33
CA LEU A 63 10.25 0.00 0.92
C LEU A 63 8.84 0.58 0.68
N ALA A 64 8.69 1.45 -0.33
CA ALA A 64 7.39 2.01 -0.71
C ALA A 64 6.39 0.92 -1.11
N SER A 65 6.84 -0.08 -1.88
CA SER A 65 5.98 -1.22 -2.28
C SER A 65 5.54 -2.07 -1.08
N ILE A 66 6.43 -2.36 -0.13
CA ILE A 66 6.10 -3.13 1.09
C ILE A 66 5.11 -2.36 1.97
N VAL A 67 5.32 -1.06 2.18
CA VAL A 67 4.39 -0.23 2.97
C VAL A 67 3.00 -0.21 2.31
N THR A 68 2.96 -0.04 0.99
CA THR A 68 1.70 -0.04 0.23
C THR A 68 1.03 -1.42 0.28
N LEU A 69 1.80 -2.51 0.24
CA LEU A 69 1.30 -3.87 0.40
C LEU A 69 0.65 -4.06 1.78
N ILE A 70 1.32 -3.67 2.86
CA ILE A 70 0.77 -3.80 4.23
C ILE A 70 -0.58 -3.07 4.34
N ILE A 71 -0.67 -1.85 3.83
CA ILE A 71 -1.92 -1.07 3.88
C ILE A 71 -2.99 -1.73 3.01
N SER A 72 -2.64 -2.19 1.81
CA SER A 72 -3.59 -2.89 0.94
C SER A 72 -4.15 -4.16 1.59
N LEU A 73 -3.32 -4.92 2.32
CA LEU A 73 -3.75 -6.12 3.04
C LEU A 73 -4.71 -5.78 4.18
N ILE A 74 -4.48 -4.69 4.92
CA ILE A 74 -5.42 -4.25 5.95
C ILE A 74 -6.78 -3.90 5.32
N LEU A 75 -6.79 -3.24 4.15
CA LEU A 75 -8.04 -2.92 3.44
C LEU A 75 -8.79 -4.16 2.96
N THR A 76 -8.12 -5.31 2.76
CA THR A 76 -8.79 -6.57 2.39
C THR A 76 -9.60 -7.19 3.52
N LEU A 77 -9.42 -6.76 4.77
CA LEU A 77 -10.18 -7.27 5.92
C LEU A 77 -11.67 -6.93 5.84
N ARG A 78 -12.03 -5.89 5.08
CA ARG A 78 -13.42 -5.48 4.86
C ARG A 78 -13.77 -5.58 3.39
N SER A 79 -14.82 -6.35 3.09
CA SER A 79 -15.38 -6.43 1.74
C SER A 79 -15.84 -5.06 1.26
N GLY A 80 -15.52 -4.72 0.01
CA GLY A 80 -15.96 -3.48 -0.66
C GLY A 80 -14.96 -2.32 -0.60
N LEU A 81 -13.91 -2.36 0.22
CA LEU A 81 -12.92 -1.27 0.28
C LEU A 81 -11.85 -1.35 -0.82
N ILE A 82 -11.48 -2.57 -1.24
CA ILE A 82 -10.45 -2.79 -2.25
C ILE A 82 -10.88 -3.91 -3.21
N GLN A 83 -10.62 -3.70 -4.50
CA GLN A 83 -10.85 -4.70 -5.54
C GLN A 83 -9.67 -5.66 -5.61
N GLY A 84 -9.93 -6.94 -5.84
CA GLY A 84 -8.89 -7.98 -5.90
C GLY A 84 -7.82 -7.70 -6.97
N GLU A 85 -8.21 -7.08 -8.08
CA GLU A 85 -7.31 -6.66 -9.16
C GLU A 85 -6.26 -5.66 -8.68
N VAL A 86 -6.64 -4.72 -7.80
CA VAL A 86 -5.74 -3.71 -7.23
C VAL A 86 -4.72 -4.37 -6.31
N VAL A 87 -5.17 -5.32 -5.49
CA VAL A 87 -4.27 -6.10 -4.63
C VAL A 87 -3.25 -6.88 -5.46
N ALA A 88 -3.70 -7.52 -6.55
CA ALA A 88 -2.81 -8.25 -7.44
C ALA A 88 -1.73 -7.34 -8.06
N ILE A 89 -2.08 -6.12 -8.46
CA ILE A 89 -1.13 -5.12 -8.96
C ILE A 89 -0.12 -4.73 -7.88
N VAL A 90 -0.56 -4.49 -6.64
CA VAL A 90 0.34 -4.12 -5.53
C VAL A 90 1.33 -5.26 -5.22
N ILE A 91 0.87 -6.52 -5.25
CA ILE A 91 1.74 -7.69 -5.08
C ILE A 91 2.77 -7.75 -6.22
N ALA A 92 2.35 -7.62 -7.48
CA ALA A 92 3.24 -7.64 -8.64
C ALA A 92 4.31 -6.54 -8.55
N MET A 93 3.90 -5.31 -8.19
CA MET A 93 4.81 -4.18 -7.96
C MET A 93 5.82 -4.47 -6.85
N THR A 94 5.39 -5.14 -5.78
CA THR A 94 6.28 -5.51 -4.67
C THR A 94 7.34 -6.51 -5.10
N ILE A 95 6.94 -7.54 -5.86
CA ILE A 95 7.87 -8.55 -6.39
C ILE A 95 8.88 -7.91 -7.35
N LEU A 96 8.42 -7.06 -8.28
CA LEU A 96 9.28 -6.38 -9.24
C LEU A 96 10.27 -5.42 -8.55
N SER A 97 9.82 -4.70 -7.53
CA SER A 97 10.67 -3.80 -6.75
C SER A 97 11.75 -4.57 -5.98
N GLY A 98 11.36 -5.69 -5.34
CA GLY A 98 12.31 -6.59 -4.68
C GLY A 98 13.33 -7.19 -5.65
N ALA A 99 12.88 -7.69 -6.80
CA ALA A 99 13.76 -8.21 -7.84
C ALA A 99 14.77 -7.16 -8.33
N TRP A 100 14.32 -5.92 -8.54
CA TRP A 100 15.21 -4.83 -8.91
C TRP A 100 16.25 -4.58 -7.81
N LEU A 101 15.86 -4.48 -6.54
CA LEU A 101 16.81 -4.32 -5.44
C LEU A 101 17.87 -5.43 -5.42
N PHE A 102 17.48 -6.69 -5.63
CA PHE A 102 18.43 -7.80 -5.71
C PHE A 102 19.42 -7.66 -6.87
N PHE A 103 18.94 -7.30 -8.07
CA PHE A 103 19.83 -7.09 -9.22
C PHE A 103 20.78 -5.90 -9.04
N ASP A 104 20.32 -4.84 -8.36
CA ASP A 104 21.15 -3.68 -8.05
C ASP A 104 22.30 -4.03 -7.09
N ARG A 105 22.03 -4.84 -6.06
CA ARG A 105 23.07 -5.30 -5.11
C ARG A 105 24.08 -6.25 -5.76
N ASN A 106 23.61 -7.23 -6.54
CA ASN A 106 24.49 -8.18 -7.22
C ASN A 106 25.48 -7.50 -8.20
N ARG A 107 25.12 -6.35 -8.78
CA ARG A 107 26.02 -5.59 -9.66
C ARG A 107 27.10 -4.80 -8.92
N ASN A 108 26.89 -4.47 -7.65
CA ASN A 108 27.79 -3.66 -6.85
C ASN A 108 28.81 -4.49 -6.04
N GLU A 109 28.77 -5.82 -6.12
CA GLU A 109 29.69 -6.75 -5.43
C GLU A 109 30.89 -7.20 -6.29
N ILE A 110 31.12 -6.57 -7.45
CA ILE A 110 32.24 -6.87 -8.38
C ILE A 110 33.29 -5.77 -8.35
#